data_AF-A0A7V3CWG8-F1
#
_entry.id   AF-A0A7V3CWG8-F1
#
_cell.length_a   1.000
_cell.length_b   1.000
_cell.length_c   1.000
_cell.angle_alpha   90.00
_cell.angle_beta   90.00
_cell.angle_gamma   90.00
#
_symmetry.space_group_name_H-M   'P 1'
#
loop_
_entity.id
_entity.type
_entity.pdbx_description
1 polymer ?
#
loop_
_entity_poly.entity_id
_entity_poly.type
_entity_poly.pdbx_seq_one_letter_code
_entity_poly.pdbx_strand_id
1 'polypeptide(L)'
;MKNIIKILIVFVFSLNTLNAQEILSSKTYINTCYNEQQCFSLNSASFIFYNNDNHELSFSIDFSKFKTGNDTIDSWLDDLDDTKLTFKGELIYDNLLVLTNHNSKAVVVNGLMTFNGVSHSHKIEVTIFEVSREGVLFQNNQQDYNDRINVNLGFSFMPKEFKIDKKPHHLKKKITVGIYRGYVNKYNSRADIYFKN
;
A
#
# COMPACT_ATOMS: atom_id res chain seq x y z
N MET A 1 -43.04 5.88 -28.86
CA MET A 1 -42.79 5.29 -27.52
C MET A 1 -41.60 4.33 -27.46
N LYS A 2 -41.44 3.35 -28.35
CA LYS A 2 -40.33 2.36 -28.28
C LYS A 2 -38.92 2.97 -28.29
N ASN A 3 -38.71 4.11 -28.96
CA ASN A 3 -37.39 4.78 -29.01
C ASN A 3 -37.05 5.56 -27.73
N ILE A 4 -38.05 6.01 -26.97
CA ILE A 4 -37.85 6.73 -25.70
C ILE A 4 -37.33 5.76 -24.62
N ILE A 5 -37.84 4.53 -24.60
CA ILE A 5 -37.40 3.48 -23.67
C ILE A 5 -35.93 3.10 -23.92
N LYS A 6 -35.49 3.04 -25.18
CA LYS A 6 -34.09 2.74 -25.51
C LYS A 6 -33.12 3.85 -25.06
N ILE A 7 -33.51 5.11 -25.19
CA ILE A 7 -32.71 6.26 -24.74
C ILE A 7 -32.62 6.29 -23.20
N LEU A 8 -33.73 5.98 -22.51
CA LEU A 8 -33.75 5.93 -21.05
C LEU A 8 -32.83 4.83 -20.48
N ILE A 9 -32.81 3.66 -21.12
CA ILE A 9 -31.93 2.54 -20.72
C ILE A 9 -30.46 2.91 -20.89
N VAL A 10 -30.08 3.54 -22.01
CA VAL A 10 -28.69 4.00 -22.24
C VAL A 10 -28.28 5.05 -21.20
N PHE A 11 -29.18 5.97 -20.85
CA PHE A 11 -28.91 7.01 -19.85
C PHE A 11 -28.70 6.43 -18.44
N VAL A 12 -29.50 5.42 -18.05
CA VAL A 12 -29.35 4.72 -16.76
C VAL A 12 -28.05 3.92 -16.69
N PHE A 13 -27.59 3.31 -17.79
CA PHE A 13 -26.29 2.63 -17.82
C PHE A 13 -25.10 3.60 -17.77
N SER A 14 -25.20 4.80 -18.33
CA SER A 14 -24.14 5.82 -18.27
C SER A 14 -24.00 6.51 -16.91
N LEU A 15 -25.00 6.45 -16.03
CA LEU A 15 -24.94 7.07 -14.70
C LEU A 15 -24.19 6.20 -13.67
N ASN A 16 -23.91 4.94 -13.97
CA ASN A 16 -23.16 4.04 -13.07
C ASN A 16 -21.63 4.21 -13.13
N THR A 17 -21.11 5.13 -13.96
CA THR A 17 -19.66 5.40 -14.04
C THR A 17 -19.20 6.50 -13.08
N LEU A 18 -20.09 7.07 -12.27
CA LEU A 18 -19.78 8.20 -11.41
C LEU A 18 -19.15 7.74 -10.07
N ASN A 19 -17.93 8.23 -9.82
CA ASN A 19 -17.15 8.17 -8.58
C ASN A 19 -16.30 6.92 -8.33
N ALA A 20 -15.62 6.42 -9.35
CA ALA A 20 -14.41 5.64 -9.15
C ALA A 20 -13.25 6.57 -8.77
N GLN A 21 -12.91 6.68 -7.48
CA GLN A 21 -11.64 7.30 -7.09
C GLN A 21 -10.49 6.46 -7.66
N GLU A 22 -9.56 7.10 -8.36
CA GLU A 22 -8.36 6.45 -8.86
C GLU A 22 -7.49 6.00 -7.67
N ILE A 23 -7.18 4.71 -7.59
CA ILE A 23 -6.31 4.15 -6.55
C ILE A 23 -4.87 4.21 -7.02
N LEU A 24 -4.05 4.98 -6.33
CA LEU A 24 -2.65 5.19 -6.65
C LEU A 24 -1.76 4.18 -5.93
N SER A 25 -0.91 3.51 -6.70
CA SER A 25 0.14 2.62 -6.18
C SER A 25 1.35 3.43 -5.72
N SER A 26 2.05 2.94 -4.70
CA SER A 26 3.25 3.54 -4.14
C SER A 26 4.52 2.81 -4.54
N LYS A 27 5.60 3.57 -4.80
CA LYS A 27 6.93 3.01 -5.06
C LYS A 27 7.48 2.38 -3.79
N THR A 28 7.75 1.09 -3.88
CA THR A 28 8.20 0.24 -2.78
C THR A 28 9.49 -0.42 -3.19
N TYR A 29 10.47 -0.46 -2.31
CA TYR A 29 11.65 -1.29 -2.51
C TYR A 29 11.65 -2.46 -1.52
N ILE A 30 12.26 -3.54 -1.96
CA ILE A 30 12.66 -4.66 -1.12
C ILE A 30 14.18 -4.84 -1.25
N ASN A 31 14.81 -5.24 -0.14
CA ASN A 31 16.22 -5.56 -0.10
C ASN A 31 16.44 -6.77 0.81
N THR A 32 17.14 -7.79 0.30
CA THR A 32 17.54 -8.97 1.05
C THR A 32 18.87 -9.50 0.52
N CYS A 33 19.40 -10.54 1.15
CA CYS A 33 20.54 -11.29 0.63
C CYS A 33 20.13 -12.74 0.38
N TYR A 34 20.41 -13.25 -0.81
CA TYR A 34 20.13 -14.62 -1.22
C TYR A 34 21.34 -15.19 -1.95
N ASN A 35 21.81 -16.37 -1.54
CA ASN A 35 23.03 -17.00 -2.06
C ASN A 35 24.24 -16.05 -2.14
N GLU A 36 24.50 -15.32 -1.05
CA GLU A 36 25.60 -14.34 -0.91
C GLU A 36 25.53 -13.13 -1.86
N GLN A 37 24.44 -13.01 -2.63
CA GLN A 37 24.17 -11.86 -3.49
C GLN A 37 23.17 -10.92 -2.83
N GLN A 38 23.37 -9.62 -3.00
CA GLN A 38 22.41 -8.62 -2.59
C GLN A 38 21.29 -8.54 -3.63
N CYS A 39 20.06 -8.77 -3.19
CA CYS A 39 18.87 -8.71 -4.03
C CYS A 39 18.09 -7.45 -3.69
N PHE A 40 18.03 -6.50 -4.63
CA PHE A 40 17.28 -5.27 -4.52
C PHE A 40 16.29 -5.16 -5.68
N SER A 41 15.05 -4.79 -5.38
CA SER A 41 14.03 -4.49 -6.39
C SER A 41 13.19 -3.30 -5.95
N LEU A 42 12.82 -2.44 -6.89
CA LEU A 42 12.01 -1.24 -6.69
C LEU A 42 10.88 -1.25 -7.72
N ASN A 43 9.64 -1.31 -7.25
CA ASN A 43 8.46 -1.30 -8.11
C ASN A 43 7.27 -0.60 -7.45
N SER A 44 6.26 -0.25 -8.24
CA SER A 44 4.95 0.23 -7.79
C SER A 44 4.10 -0.94 -7.27
N ALA A 45 4.53 -1.47 -6.13
CA ALA A 45 4.06 -2.74 -5.58
C ALA A 45 3.17 -2.63 -4.34
N SER A 46 2.96 -1.42 -3.81
CA SER A 46 2.15 -1.24 -2.61
C SER A 46 0.96 -0.30 -2.81
N PHE A 47 -0.03 -0.47 -1.95
CA PHE A 47 -1.18 0.41 -1.82
C PHE A 47 -1.35 0.75 -0.36
N ILE A 48 -1.48 2.04 -0.06
CA ILE A 48 -1.70 2.54 1.30
C ILE A 48 -3.08 3.17 1.33
N PHE A 49 -3.83 2.88 2.39
CA PHE A 49 -5.16 3.39 2.63
C PHE A 49 -5.25 3.98 4.03
N TYR A 50 -6.00 5.06 4.15
CA TYR A 50 -6.44 5.59 5.43
C TYR A 50 -7.97 5.59 5.49
N ASN A 51 -8.50 5.01 6.56
CA ASN A 51 -9.91 5.03 6.86
C ASN A 51 -10.20 6.08 7.94
N ASN A 52 -10.92 7.14 7.55
CA ASN A 52 -11.27 8.24 8.44
C ASN A 52 -12.29 7.83 9.51
N ASP A 53 -13.11 6.80 9.27
CA ASP A 53 -14.20 6.42 10.18
C ASP A 53 -13.68 5.72 11.45
N ASN A 54 -12.57 5.01 11.34
CA ASN A 54 -11.97 4.23 12.43
C ASN A 54 -10.47 4.52 12.64
N HIS A 55 -9.94 5.56 12.00
CA HIS A 55 -8.52 5.95 12.04
C HIS A 55 -7.53 4.83 11.67
N GLU A 56 -7.93 3.85 10.86
CA GLU A 56 -7.06 2.76 10.43
C GLU A 56 -6.13 3.20 9.29
N LEU A 57 -4.82 3.07 9.51
CA LEU A 57 -3.83 3.03 8.45
C LEU A 57 -3.61 1.57 8.05
N SER A 58 -3.86 1.27 6.78
CA SER A 58 -3.63 -0.05 6.22
C SER A 58 -2.81 0.01 4.95
N PHE A 59 -1.99 -1.01 4.72
CA PHE A 59 -1.28 -1.14 3.46
C PHE A 59 -1.17 -2.59 3.02
N SER A 60 -1.06 -2.79 1.72
CA SER A 60 -0.71 -4.06 1.11
C SER A 60 0.49 -3.93 0.21
N ILE A 61 1.30 -4.98 0.14
CA ILE A 61 2.48 -5.08 -0.72
C ILE A 61 2.39 -6.41 -1.48
N ASP A 62 2.37 -6.30 -2.79
CA ASP A 62 2.29 -7.42 -3.72
C ASP A 62 3.70 -7.85 -4.14
N PHE A 63 4.16 -8.99 -3.62
CA PHE A 63 5.53 -9.44 -3.83
C PHE A 63 5.79 -9.93 -5.27
N SER A 64 4.75 -10.36 -5.98
CA SER A 64 4.84 -10.78 -7.39
C SER A 64 5.35 -9.66 -8.30
N LYS A 65 5.10 -8.40 -7.92
CA LYS A 65 5.52 -7.20 -8.67
C LYS A 65 7.01 -6.91 -8.58
N PHE A 66 7.76 -7.55 -7.68
CA PHE A 66 9.20 -7.30 -7.57
C PHE A 66 10.05 -8.12 -8.54
N LYS A 67 9.44 -9.05 -9.27
CA LYS A 67 10.12 -9.83 -10.29
C LYS A 67 10.63 -8.93 -11.42
N THR A 68 11.86 -9.19 -11.84
CA THR A 68 12.61 -8.35 -12.78
C THR A 68 12.96 -9.08 -14.09
N GLY A 69 12.69 -10.39 -14.17
CA GLY A 69 13.20 -11.26 -15.23
C GLY A 69 14.65 -11.69 -15.01
N ASN A 70 15.20 -11.50 -13.81
CA ASN A 70 16.55 -11.92 -13.45
C ASN A 70 16.48 -13.10 -12.47
N ASP A 71 16.95 -14.27 -12.92
CA ASP A 71 16.86 -15.55 -12.21
C ASP A 71 17.27 -15.47 -10.74
N THR A 72 18.32 -14.73 -10.38
CA THR A 72 18.78 -14.67 -8.98
C THR A 72 17.81 -13.88 -8.09
N ILE A 73 17.27 -12.76 -8.58
CA ILE A 73 16.31 -11.95 -7.81
C ILE A 73 14.95 -12.66 -7.79
N ASP A 74 14.56 -13.25 -8.91
CA ASP A 74 13.23 -13.83 -9.09
C ASP A 74 13.08 -15.17 -8.37
N SER A 75 14.16 -15.96 -8.24
CA SER A 75 14.14 -17.28 -7.60
C SER A 75 13.49 -17.26 -6.22
N TRP A 76 13.95 -16.40 -5.29
CA TRP A 76 13.35 -16.40 -3.95
C TRP A 76 11.95 -15.76 -3.91
N LEU A 77 11.59 -14.96 -4.93
CA LEU A 77 10.28 -14.34 -5.06
C LEU A 77 9.21 -15.33 -5.55
N ASP A 78 9.61 -16.40 -6.26
CA ASP A 78 8.69 -17.46 -6.71
C ASP A 78 7.87 -18.07 -5.56
N ASP A 79 8.44 -18.12 -4.36
CA ASP A 79 7.78 -18.65 -3.16
C ASP A 79 6.63 -17.75 -2.64
N LEU A 80 6.53 -16.53 -3.17
CA LEU A 80 5.71 -15.42 -2.68
C LEU A 80 4.73 -14.86 -3.72
N ASP A 81 4.68 -15.42 -4.93
CA ASP A 81 3.87 -14.93 -6.06
C ASP A 81 2.37 -14.82 -5.78
N ASP A 82 1.85 -15.70 -4.92
CA ASP A 82 0.45 -15.78 -4.53
C ASP A 82 0.17 -15.10 -3.18
N THR A 83 1.13 -14.33 -2.66
CA THR A 83 1.03 -13.75 -1.33
C THR A 83 1.19 -12.24 -1.33
N LYS A 84 0.34 -11.57 -0.55
CA LYS A 84 0.51 -10.16 -0.20
C LYS A 84 0.90 -10.03 1.25
N LEU A 85 1.85 -9.14 1.51
CA LEU A 85 2.10 -8.65 2.87
C LEU A 85 1.07 -7.55 3.13
N THR A 86 0.33 -7.68 4.22
CA THR A 86 -0.67 -6.69 4.63
C THR A 86 -0.37 -6.19 6.03
N PHE A 87 -0.73 -4.95 6.29
CA PHE A 87 -0.66 -4.35 7.62
C PHE A 87 -1.94 -3.56 7.88
N LYS A 88 -2.44 -3.64 9.11
CA LYS A 88 -3.54 -2.81 9.61
C LYS A 88 -3.19 -2.33 11.01
N GLY A 89 -3.22 -1.02 11.23
CA GLY A 89 -2.93 -0.43 12.53
C GLY A 89 -3.68 0.88 12.72
N GLU A 90 -3.88 1.26 13.97
CA GLU A 90 -4.58 2.49 14.31
C GLU A 90 -3.60 3.67 14.31
N LEU A 91 -3.91 4.69 13.50
CA LEU A 91 -3.21 5.96 13.46
C LEU A 91 -4.14 7.02 14.08
N ILE A 92 -4.15 7.07 15.41
CA ILE A 92 -4.92 8.05 16.18
C ILE A 92 -4.31 9.43 15.95
N TYR A 93 -5.03 10.27 15.22
CA TYR A 93 -4.58 11.62 14.94
C TYR A 93 -5.75 12.57 14.74
N ASP A 94 -5.77 13.67 15.51
CA ASP A 94 -6.88 14.62 15.52
C ASP A 94 -7.05 15.36 14.17
N ASN A 95 -5.95 15.60 13.45
CA ASN A 95 -5.98 16.20 12.10
C ASN A 95 -4.68 15.96 11.33
N LEU A 96 -4.68 15.03 10.36
CA LEU A 96 -3.48 14.60 9.61
C LEU A 96 -2.73 15.73 8.90
N LEU A 97 -3.36 16.89 8.69
CA LEU A 97 -2.75 18.06 8.06
C LEU A 97 -2.11 19.05 9.04
N VAL A 98 -2.32 18.92 10.36
CA VAL A 98 -1.58 19.73 11.34
C VAL A 98 -0.20 19.10 11.51
N LEU A 99 0.64 19.32 10.51
CA LEU A 99 2.05 18.95 10.52
C LEU A 99 2.83 20.05 11.23
N THR A 100 3.99 19.68 11.79
CA THR A 100 4.87 20.63 12.48
C THR A 100 5.44 21.66 11.49
N ASN A 101 6.21 22.65 11.98
CA ASN A 101 6.82 23.74 11.20
C ASN A 101 7.64 23.30 9.95
N HIS A 102 7.90 21.99 9.78
CA HIS A 102 8.63 21.39 8.66
C HIS A 102 7.75 20.56 7.71
N ASN A 103 6.42 20.76 7.70
CA ASN A 103 5.44 20.07 6.85
C ASN A 103 5.55 18.53 6.90
N SER A 104 6.05 18.02 8.02
CA SER A 104 6.21 16.59 8.26
C SER A 104 6.02 16.24 9.73
N LYS A 105 5.67 14.98 9.98
CA LYS A 105 5.56 14.41 11.32
C LYS A 105 5.80 12.91 11.29
N ALA A 106 6.66 12.42 12.17
CA ALA A 106 6.85 10.98 12.41
C ALA A 106 5.89 10.50 13.50
N VAL A 107 5.22 9.38 13.26
CA VAL A 107 4.29 8.73 14.19
C VAL A 107 4.56 7.23 14.18
N VAL A 108 4.50 6.59 15.34
CA VAL A 108 4.61 5.12 15.45
C VAL A 108 3.21 4.53 15.41
N VAL A 109 2.96 3.66 14.43
CA VAL A 109 1.70 2.92 14.28
C VAL A 109 1.93 1.49 14.75
N ASN A 110 1.16 1.06 15.75
CA ASN A 110 1.12 -0.33 16.18
C ASN A 110 0.00 -1.03 15.40
N GLY A 111 0.28 -2.21 14.86
CA GLY A 111 -0.70 -2.93 14.06
C GLY A 111 -0.40 -4.42 13.89
N LEU A 112 -1.28 -5.08 13.16
CA LEU A 112 -1.14 -6.49 12.80
C LEU A 112 -0.59 -6.58 11.37
N MET A 113 0.61 -7.14 11.23
CA MET A 113 1.19 -7.48 9.93
C MET A 113 0.88 -8.94 9.62
N THR A 114 0.33 -9.21 8.43
CA THR A 114 0.03 -10.57 7.97
C THR A 114 0.77 -10.84 6.67
N PHE A 115 1.49 -11.95 6.62
CA PHE A 115 2.18 -12.40 5.41
C PHE A 115 2.25 -13.92 5.38
N ASN A 116 2.07 -14.52 4.19
CA ASN A 116 2.04 -15.99 4.02
C ASN A 116 1.07 -16.69 5.02
N GLY A 117 -0.09 -16.07 5.27
CA GLY A 117 -1.11 -16.58 6.20
C GLY A 117 -0.75 -16.54 7.69
N VAL A 118 0.39 -15.94 8.05
CA VAL A 118 0.85 -15.80 9.44
C VAL A 118 0.76 -14.33 9.84
N SER A 119 0.26 -14.05 11.05
CA SER A 119 0.06 -12.69 11.55
C SER A 119 0.88 -12.43 12.81
N HIS A 120 1.55 -11.29 12.87
CA HIS A 120 2.35 -10.82 14.01
C HIS A 120 2.12 -9.34 14.27
N SER A 121 2.20 -8.93 15.54
CA SER A 121 2.15 -7.52 15.91
C SER A 121 3.44 -6.81 15.50
N HIS A 122 3.32 -5.69 14.80
CA HIS A 122 4.44 -4.87 14.34
C HIS A 122 4.27 -3.42 14.77
N LYS A 123 5.40 -2.73 14.94
CA LYS A 123 5.47 -1.29 15.12
C LYS A 123 6.17 -0.68 13.92
N ILE A 124 5.50 0.24 13.23
CA ILE A 124 6.04 0.88 12.04
C ILE A 124 6.11 2.38 12.31
N GLU A 125 7.28 2.97 12.11
CA GLU A 125 7.42 4.43 12.06
C GLU A 125 6.94 4.92 10.70
N VAL A 126 5.97 5.82 10.73
CA VAL A 126 5.35 6.43 9.55
C VAL A 126 5.64 7.92 9.61
N THR A 127 6.38 8.41 8.62
CA THR A 127 6.62 9.85 8.45
C THR A 127 5.63 10.39 7.43
N ILE A 128 4.74 11.25 7.89
CA ILE A 128 3.67 11.89 7.13
C ILE A 128 4.18 13.22 6.59
N PHE A 129 3.93 13.51 5.32
CA PHE A 129 4.31 14.75 4.64
C PHE A 129 3.09 15.38 3.96
N GLU A 130 2.95 16.70 4.07
CA GLU A 130 1.95 17.43 3.28
C GLU A 130 2.51 17.70 1.88
N VAL A 131 1.74 17.35 0.86
CA VAL A 131 2.03 17.68 -0.53
C VAL A 131 1.57 19.13 -0.78
N SER A 132 2.52 19.96 -1.23
CA SER A 132 2.28 21.38 -1.54
C SER A 132 1.06 21.58 -2.45
N ARG A 133 0.33 22.68 -2.21
CA ARG A 133 -0.84 23.12 -2.99
C ARG A 133 -0.51 23.54 -4.42
N GLU A 134 0.76 23.74 -4.76
CA GLU A 134 1.19 24.27 -6.06
C GLU A 134 1.68 23.13 -6.96
N GLY A 135 0.89 22.74 -7.97
CA GLY A 135 1.38 21.96 -9.13
C GLY A 135 0.61 20.69 -9.49
N VAL A 136 -0.37 20.25 -8.70
CA VAL A 136 -1.25 19.11 -9.07
C VAL A 136 -2.66 19.65 -9.26
N LEU A 137 -3.24 19.47 -10.45
CA LEU A 137 -4.62 19.81 -10.73
C LEU A 137 -5.51 18.99 -9.79
N PHE A 138 -6.12 19.67 -8.82
CA PHE A 138 -7.01 19.10 -7.82
C PHE A 138 -8.18 18.36 -8.49
N GLN A 139 -8.35 17.08 -8.17
CA GLN A 139 -9.51 16.31 -8.64
C GLN A 139 -10.74 16.50 -7.74
N ASN A 140 -10.59 17.04 -6.52
CA ASN A 140 -11.71 17.29 -5.60
C ASN A 140 -11.56 18.60 -4.81
N ASN A 141 -12.56 19.48 -4.91
CA ASN A 141 -12.70 20.68 -4.07
C ASN A 141 -13.37 20.39 -2.70
N GLN A 142 -13.53 19.12 -2.33
CA GLN A 142 -14.09 18.71 -1.04
C GLN A 142 -12.97 18.46 -0.02
N GLN A 143 -13.28 18.62 1.27
CA GLN A 143 -12.38 18.47 2.42
C GLN A 143 -11.84 17.04 2.64
N ASP A 144 -11.73 16.21 1.61
CA ASP A 144 -11.10 14.89 1.69
C ASP A 144 -9.58 15.05 1.51
N TYR A 145 -8.87 15.17 2.64
CA TYR A 145 -7.46 15.58 2.69
C TYR A 145 -6.42 14.48 2.41
N ASN A 146 -6.86 13.25 2.06
CA ASN A 146 -5.95 12.11 1.92
C ASN A 146 -5.01 12.22 0.71
N ASP A 147 -5.46 12.85 -0.37
CA ASP A 147 -4.66 13.11 -1.58
C ASP A 147 -3.54 14.15 -1.37
N ARG A 148 -3.59 14.87 -0.25
CA ARG A 148 -2.58 15.87 0.15
C ARG A 148 -1.50 15.31 1.05
N ILE A 149 -1.49 14.00 1.27
CA ILE A 149 -0.60 13.35 2.21
C ILE A 149 0.21 12.27 1.51
N ASN A 150 1.52 12.35 1.67
CA ASN A 150 2.43 11.27 1.35
C ASN A 150 3.02 10.71 2.64
N VAL A 151 3.34 9.42 2.63
CA VAL A 151 4.01 8.77 3.76
C VAL A 151 5.32 8.13 3.34
N ASN A 152 6.32 8.21 4.24
CA ASN A 152 7.45 7.30 4.23
C ASN A 152 7.23 6.27 5.32
N LEU A 153 7.42 5.00 4.99
CA LEU A 153 7.46 3.93 5.97
C LEU A 153 8.55 2.94 5.62
N GLY A 154 9.13 2.32 6.65
CA GLY A 154 10.16 1.32 6.48
C GLY A 154 10.07 0.30 7.61
N PHE A 155 10.26 -0.96 7.26
CA PHE A 155 10.29 -2.04 8.24
C PHE A 155 11.19 -3.17 7.76
N SER A 156 11.47 -4.10 8.66
CA SER A 156 12.24 -5.30 8.32
C SER A 156 11.72 -6.48 9.11
N PHE A 157 11.76 -7.65 8.51
CA PHE A 157 11.35 -8.90 9.15
C PHE A 157 12.29 -10.04 8.79
N MET A 158 12.31 -11.06 9.64
CA MET A 158 13.03 -12.29 9.35
C MET A 158 12.08 -13.26 8.64
N PRO A 159 12.49 -13.96 7.57
CA PRO A 159 11.64 -14.93 6.87
C PRO A 159 10.96 -15.98 7.78
N LYS A 160 11.66 -16.40 8.85
CA LYS A 160 11.15 -17.32 9.88
C LYS A 160 9.88 -16.84 10.58
N GLU A 161 9.69 -15.53 10.67
CA GLU A 161 8.53 -14.91 11.30
C GLU A 161 7.24 -15.28 10.57
N PHE A 162 7.29 -15.29 9.24
CA PHE A 162 6.13 -15.60 8.39
C PHE A 162 6.23 -16.98 7.73
N LYS A 163 7.07 -17.88 8.27
CA LYS A 163 7.32 -19.24 7.75
C LYS A 163 7.79 -19.27 6.29
N ILE A 164 8.42 -18.21 5.80
CA ILE A 164 8.99 -18.13 4.44
C ILE A 164 10.27 -18.96 4.35
N ASP A 165 10.99 -19.12 5.47
CA ASP A 165 12.16 -20.00 5.58
C ASP A 165 11.83 -21.49 5.32
N LYS A 166 10.56 -21.86 5.42
CA LYS A 166 10.05 -23.22 5.14
C LYS A 166 9.63 -23.43 3.69
N LYS A 167 9.61 -22.38 2.88
CA LYS A 167 9.33 -22.46 1.43
C LYS A 167 10.56 -23.01 0.68
N PRO A 168 10.41 -23.50 -0.57
CA PRO A 168 11.48 -24.18 -1.32
C PRO A 168 12.83 -23.46 -1.37
N HIS A 169 12.85 -22.13 -1.44
CA HIS A 169 14.10 -21.36 -1.54
C HIS A 169 14.77 -21.11 -0.18
N HIS A 170 14.14 -21.53 0.93
CA HIS A 170 14.71 -21.49 2.28
C HIS A 170 15.34 -20.14 2.65
N LEU A 171 14.67 -19.03 2.30
CA LEU A 171 15.17 -17.69 2.57
C LEU A 171 15.38 -17.50 4.08
N LYS A 172 16.58 -17.09 4.50
CA LYS A 172 16.95 -16.92 5.92
C LYS A 172 17.38 -15.51 6.30
N LYS A 173 17.72 -14.69 5.31
CA LYS A 173 18.24 -13.34 5.54
C LYS A 173 17.09 -12.35 5.69
N LYS A 174 17.34 -11.31 6.48
CA LYS A 174 16.38 -10.24 6.79
C LYS A 174 15.90 -9.58 5.49
N ILE A 175 14.59 -9.49 5.30
CA ILE A 175 13.98 -8.70 4.24
C ILE A 175 13.74 -7.30 4.80
N THR A 176 14.27 -6.29 4.11
CA THR A 176 14.02 -4.87 4.39
C THR A 176 13.07 -4.34 3.35
N VAL A 177 12.03 -3.64 3.78
CA VAL A 177 11.01 -3.05 2.91
C VAL A 177 10.93 -1.56 3.22
N GLY A 178 10.79 -0.74 2.18
CA GLY A 178 10.50 0.68 2.37
C GLY A 178 9.63 1.26 1.27
N ILE A 179 8.77 2.20 1.65
CA ILE A 179 7.92 2.98 0.76
C ILE A 179 8.35 4.44 0.91
N TYR A 180 8.71 5.07 -0.20
CA TYR A 180 9.13 6.47 -0.24
C TYR A 180 8.09 7.30 -0.97
N ARG A 181 7.62 8.37 -0.32
CA ARG A 181 6.54 9.25 -0.81
C ARG A 181 5.33 8.44 -1.28
N GLY A 182 4.90 7.49 -0.46
CA GLY A 182 3.75 6.65 -0.75
C GLY A 182 2.46 7.45 -0.70
N TYR A 183 1.62 7.26 -1.72
CA TYR A 183 0.29 7.88 -1.83
C TYR A 183 -0.68 7.25 -0.84
N VAL A 184 -1.36 8.08 -0.05
CA VAL A 184 -2.41 7.62 0.86
C VAL A 184 -3.76 7.72 0.16
N ASN A 185 -4.35 6.57 -0.16
CA ASN A 185 -5.68 6.51 -0.74
C ASN A 185 -6.74 6.60 0.35
N LYS A 186 -7.91 7.15 0.03
CA LYS A 186 -9.08 7.01 0.92
C LYS A 186 -9.56 5.57 0.89
N TYR A 187 -9.82 4.99 2.06
CA TYR A 187 -10.45 3.68 2.15
C TYR A 187 -11.87 3.75 1.58
N ASN A 188 -12.18 2.92 0.59
CA ASN A 188 -13.49 2.83 -0.04
C ASN A 188 -13.85 1.36 -0.30
N SER A 189 -15.03 1.09 -0.85
CA SER A 189 -15.52 -0.27 -1.10
C SER A 189 -14.64 -1.11 -2.04
N ARG A 190 -13.71 -0.50 -2.79
CA ARG A 190 -12.75 -1.21 -3.67
C ARG A 190 -11.43 -1.53 -2.96
N ALA A 191 -11.15 -0.91 -1.82
CA ALA A 191 -9.90 -1.11 -1.07
C ALA A 191 -9.70 -2.58 -0.69
N ASP A 192 -10.76 -3.31 -0.33
CA ASP A 192 -10.71 -4.71 0.08
C ASP A 192 -10.03 -5.63 -0.95
N ILE A 193 -10.13 -5.31 -2.25
CA ILE A 193 -9.52 -6.12 -3.32
C ILE A 193 -7.98 -6.13 -3.20
N TYR A 194 -7.39 -5.06 -2.68
CA TYR A 194 -5.94 -4.93 -2.52
C TYR A 194 -5.41 -5.71 -1.31
N PHE A 195 -6.28 -6.19 -0.43
CA PHE A 195 -5.91 -6.99 0.75
C PHE A 195 -6.23 -8.49 0.59
N LYS A 196 -6.87 -8.89 -0.51
CA LYS A 196 -7.09 -10.30 -0.85
C LYS A 196 -5.84 -10.88 -1.49
N ASN A 197 -5.45 -12.10 -1.07
CA ASN A 197 -4.48 -12.92 -1.79
C ASN A 197 -5.12 -13.45 -3.08
#